data_AF-A0A7J9VJK6-F1
#
_entry.id   AF-A0A7J9VJK6-F1
#
_cell.length_a   1.000
_cell.length_b   1.000
_cell.length_c   1.000
_cell.angle_alpha   90.00
_cell.angle_beta   90.00
_cell.angle_gamma   90.00
#
_symmetry.space_group_name_H-M   'P 1'
#
loop_
_entity.id
_entity.type
_entity.pdbx_description
1 polymer ?
#
loop_
_entity_poly.entity_id
_entity_poly.type
_entity_poly.pdbx_seq_one_letter_code
_entity_poly.pdbx_strand_id
1 'polypeptide(L)'
;MRTRFPPRPVAATWATEFCDRQTAFRLATAEALVISNPVVQAKRVRGLRHLLDWLADHPGDTWQQRWTNSGAEVLGSRWRQAPIAWLEARGRRSSWLPSELSSALLALIFADVVRPALRWLACTPSIKSELAGGLALDRDPGGFAQLREHCQAQAEIPERAARLAAQRAAVIFAAKGGTLADITVGDVLELVDTETTML
;
A
#
# COMPACT_ATOMS: atom_id res chain seq x y z
N MET A 1 -12.73 25.16 -0.16
CA MET A 1 -12.06 24.52 -1.33
C MET A 1 -12.61 23.11 -1.61
N ARG A 2 -12.80 22.23 -0.61
CA ARG A 2 -13.37 20.87 -0.80
C ARG A 2 -14.75 20.82 -1.49
N THR A 3 -15.61 21.81 -1.26
CA THR A 3 -16.93 21.91 -1.94
C THR A 3 -16.83 22.18 -3.44
N ARG A 4 -15.71 22.75 -3.91
CA ARG A 4 -15.45 23.03 -5.33
C ARG A 4 -14.72 21.88 -6.04
N PHE A 5 -13.93 21.11 -5.29
CA PHE A 5 -13.14 19.99 -5.79
C PHE A 5 -13.36 18.77 -4.89
N PRO A 6 -14.47 18.02 -5.09
CA PRO A 6 -14.73 16.82 -4.30
C PRO A 6 -13.68 15.74 -4.59
N PRO A 7 -13.17 15.03 -3.56
CA PRO A 7 -12.28 13.88 -3.77
C PRO A 7 -13.05 12.73 -4.45
N ARG A 8 -12.34 11.88 -5.17
CA ARG A 8 -12.94 10.67 -5.75
C ARG A 8 -13.42 9.74 -4.64
N PRO A 9 -14.57 9.06 -4.80
CA PRO A 9 -14.98 8.02 -3.87
C PRO A 9 -13.97 6.87 -3.89
N VAL A 10 -13.72 6.25 -2.73
CA VAL A 10 -13.05 4.95 -2.68
C VAL A 10 -14.04 3.94 -3.27
N ALA A 11 -13.65 3.18 -4.30
CA ALA A 11 -14.57 2.22 -4.89
C ALA A 11 -14.97 1.17 -3.84
N ALA A 12 -16.27 0.90 -3.76
CA ALA A 12 -16.87 0.06 -2.72
C ALA A 12 -16.63 -1.44 -2.94
N THR A 13 -16.31 -1.85 -4.17
CA THR A 13 -16.05 -3.23 -4.57
C THR A 13 -15.00 -3.30 -5.67
N TRP A 14 -14.00 -4.17 -5.50
CA TRP A 14 -12.91 -4.44 -6.44
C TRP A 14 -12.90 -5.91 -6.85
N ALA A 15 -12.49 -6.21 -8.09
CA ALA A 15 -12.60 -7.54 -8.70
C ALA A 15 -11.88 -8.67 -7.92
N THR A 16 -10.91 -8.32 -7.08
CA THR A 16 -10.06 -9.23 -6.29
C THR A 16 -10.61 -9.55 -4.89
N GLU A 17 -11.72 -8.94 -4.48
CA GLU A 17 -12.22 -9.00 -3.11
C GLU A 17 -12.62 -10.41 -2.65
N PHE A 18 -13.14 -11.24 -3.56
CA PHE A 18 -13.72 -12.54 -3.23
C PHE A 18 -12.81 -13.72 -3.60
N CYS A 19 -11.49 -13.55 -3.50
CA CYS A 19 -10.56 -14.60 -3.86
C CYS A 19 -10.12 -15.45 -2.65
N ASP A 20 -9.89 -16.73 -2.88
CA ASP A 20 -9.32 -17.62 -1.87
C ASP A 20 -7.85 -17.28 -1.57
N ARG A 21 -7.31 -17.89 -0.51
CA ARG A 21 -5.91 -17.67 -0.08
C ARG A 21 -4.90 -17.96 -1.19
N GLN A 22 -5.14 -19.02 -1.97
CA GLN A 22 -4.23 -19.42 -3.04
C GLN A 22 -4.22 -18.41 -4.18
N THR A 23 -5.39 -17.85 -4.51
CA THR A 23 -5.54 -16.84 -5.55
C THR A 23 -4.98 -15.50 -5.10
N ALA A 24 -5.21 -15.08 -3.85
CA ALA A 24 -4.56 -13.91 -3.26
C ALA A 24 -3.02 -14.03 -3.32
N PHE A 25 -2.49 -15.19 -2.96
CA PHE A 25 -1.05 -15.46 -3.07
C PHE A 25 -0.56 -15.36 -4.51
N ARG A 26 -1.25 -16.01 -5.47
CA ARG A 26 -0.88 -15.96 -6.90
C ARG A 26 -0.90 -14.54 -7.46
N LEU A 27 -1.91 -13.74 -7.12
CA LEU A 27 -2.00 -12.34 -7.55
C LEU A 27 -0.82 -11.52 -7.01
N ALA A 28 -0.49 -11.69 -5.72
CA ALA A 28 0.62 -11.00 -5.08
C ALA A 28 2.02 -11.49 -5.51
N THR A 29 2.09 -12.61 -6.24
CA THR A 29 3.32 -13.13 -6.84
C THR A 29 3.22 -13.26 -8.37
N ALA A 30 2.30 -12.52 -9.01
CA ALA A 30 2.20 -12.48 -10.45
C ALA A 30 3.52 -11.97 -11.06
N GLU A 31 3.82 -12.37 -12.30
CA GLU A 31 5.09 -12.06 -12.98
C GLU A 31 5.45 -10.56 -12.92
N ALA A 32 4.46 -9.69 -13.16
CA ALA A 32 4.62 -8.24 -13.09
C ALA A 32 4.99 -7.70 -11.69
N LEU A 33 4.80 -8.47 -10.62
CA LEU A 33 5.12 -8.10 -9.23
C LEU A 33 6.34 -8.86 -8.69
N VAL A 34 7.00 -9.68 -9.50
CA VAL A 34 8.19 -10.43 -9.06
C VAL A 34 9.38 -9.46 -8.94
N ILE A 35 10.00 -9.43 -7.77
CA ILE A 35 11.22 -8.65 -7.57
C ILE A 35 12.41 -9.42 -8.16
N SER A 36 13.17 -8.78 -9.05
CA SER A 36 14.34 -9.39 -9.70
C SER A 36 15.42 -9.87 -8.73
N ASN A 37 15.55 -9.22 -7.56
CA ASN A 37 16.44 -9.69 -6.51
C ASN A 37 15.85 -10.94 -5.81
N PRO A 38 16.48 -12.12 -5.93
CA PRO A 38 15.92 -13.38 -5.44
C PRO A 38 15.82 -13.43 -3.91
N VAL A 39 16.73 -12.78 -3.19
CA VAL A 39 16.70 -12.73 -1.71
C VAL A 39 15.50 -11.91 -1.23
N VAL A 40 15.26 -10.77 -1.87
CA VAL A 40 14.11 -9.91 -1.56
C VAL A 40 12.80 -10.58 -1.96
N GLN A 41 12.77 -11.28 -3.10
CA GLN A 41 11.60 -12.04 -3.52
C GLN A 41 11.28 -13.20 -2.57
N ALA A 42 12.29 -13.97 -2.14
CA ALA A 42 12.10 -15.04 -1.17
C ALA A 42 11.56 -14.51 0.17
N LYS A 43 12.04 -13.34 0.62
CA LYS A 43 11.54 -12.62 1.79
C LYS A 43 10.06 -12.23 1.63
N ARG A 44 9.68 -11.63 0.49
CA ARG A 44 8.28 -11.29 0.18
C ARG A 44 7.39 -12.54 0.20
N VAL A 45 7.82 -13.63 -0.43
CA VAL A 45 7.09 -14.91 -0.49
C VAL A 45 6.86 -15.50 0.90
N ARG A 46 7.86 -15.50 1.80
CA ARG A 46 7.67 -15.96 3.19
C ARG A 46 6.69 -15.05 3.95
N GLY A 47 6.87 -13.74 3.83
CA GLY A 47 5.99 -12.76 4.43
C GLY A 47 4.53 -12.92 3.98
N LEU A 48 4.30 -13.18 2.68
CA LEU A 48 2.96 -13.38 2.11
C LEU A 48 2.26 -14.58 2.74
N ARG A 49 2.97 -15.69 2.94
CA ARG A 49 2.40 -16.86 3.64
C ARG A 49 1.95 -16.46 5.04
N HIS A 50 2.84 -15.83 5.81
CA HIS A 50 2.55 -15.41 7.18
C HIS A 50 1.42 -14.40 7.29
N LEU A 51 1.41 -13.38 6.41
CA LEU A 51 0.41 -12.32 6.46
C LEU A 51 -0.96 -12.83 6.03
N LEU A 52 -1.04 -13.67 4.98
CA LEU A 52 -2.31 -14.26 4.55
C LEU A 52 -2.84 -15.26 5.58
N ASP A 53 -1.99 -16.04 6.25
CA ASP A 53 -2.43 -16.94 7.33
C ASP A 53 -2.99 -16.13 8.51
N TRP A 54 -2.32 -15.05 8.90
CA TRP A 54 -2.81 -14.17 9.96
C TRP A 54 -4.12 -13.46 9.58
N LEU A 55 -4.25 -12.96 8.35
CA LEU A 55 -5.48 -12.34 7.87
C LEU A 55 -6.65 -13.34 7.81
N ALA A 56 -6.37 -14.62 7.48
CA ALA A 56 -7.40 -15.66 7.44
C ALA A 56 -8.03 -15.96 8.81
N ASP A 57 -7.35 -15.64 9.92
CA ASP A 57 -7.87 -15.79 11.29
C ASP A 57 -8.81 -14.65 11.72
N HIS A 58 -8.95 -13.57 10.92
CA HIS A 58 -9.87 -12.45 11.21
C HIS A 58 -11.22 -12.63 10.49
N PRO A 59 -12.34 -12.11 11.04
CA PRO A 59 -13.65 -12.22 10.40
C PRO A 59 -13.71 -11.39 9.10
N GLY A 60 -14.47 -11.88 8.12
CA GLY A 60 -14.73 -11.20 6.84
C GLY A 60 -14.75 -12.16 5.66
N ASP A 61 -15.57 -11.83 4.67
CA ASP A 61 -15.70 -12.58 3.42
C ASP A 61 -14.61 -12.21 2.40
N THR A 62 -13.99 -11.04 2.57
CA THR A 62 -12.94 -10.52 1.69
C THR A 62 -11.63 -10.27 2.43
N TRP A 63 -10.50 -10.29 1.72
CA TRP A 63 -9.19 -9.93 2.31
C TRP A 63 -9.17 -8.49 2.83
N GLN A 64 -9.90 -7.58 2.18
CA GLN A 64 -10.08 -6.22 2.64
C GLN A 64 -10.81 -6.17 3.99
N GLN A 65 -11.94 -6.89 4.14
CA GLN A 65 -12.68 -6.94 5.40
C GLN A 65 -11.81 -7.54 6.52
N ARG A 66 -11.04 -8.60 6.21
CA ARG A 66 -10.10 -9.21 7.16
C ARG A 66 -9.01 -8.24 7.59
N TRP A 67 -8.46 -7.45 6.67
CA TRP A 67 -7.53 -6.37 6.98
C TRP A 67 -8.17 -5.31 7.90
N THR A 68 -9.37 -4.82 7.56
CA THR A 68 -10.09 -3.84 8.37
C THR A 68 -10.41 -4.36 9.76
N ASN A 69 -10.88 -5.60 9.87
CA ASN A 69 -11.27 -6.23 11.13
C ASN A 69 -10.08 -6.69 11.97
N SER A 70 -8.87 -6.76 11.39
CA SER A 70 -7.65 -7.17 12.10
C SER A 70 -7.16 -6.16 13.14
N GLY A 71 -7.65 -4.92 13.10
CA GLY A 71 -7.16 -3.82 13.93
C GLY A 71 -5.80 -3.24 13.51
N ALA A 72 -5.19 -3.72 12.42
CA ALA A 72 -3.92 -3.19 11.90
C ALA A 72 -3.96 -1.68 11.65
N GLU A 73 -5.08 -1.17 11.14
CA GLU A 73 -5.22 0.25 10.88
C GLU A 73 -5.23 1.09 12.17
N VAL A 74 -5.85 0.58 13.22
CA VAL A 74 -5.91 1.26 14.53
C VAL A 74 -4.52 1.32 15.17
N LEU A 75 -3.70 0.28 14.98
CA LEU A 75 -2.32 0.25 15.46
C LEU A 75 -1.38 1.19 14.70
N GLY A 76 -1.77 1.71 13.53
CA GLY A 76 -0.97 2.65 12.75
C GLY A 76 0.43 2.10 12.43
N SER A 77 1.47 2.88 12.72
CA SER A 77 2.88 2.48 12.49
C SER A 77 3.31 1.22 13.25
N ARG A 78 2.58 0.84 14.31
CA ARG A 78 2.80 -0.36 15.13
C ARG A 78 2.06 -1.60 14.61
N TRP A 79 1.35 -1.52 13.49
CA TRP A 79 0.51 -2.60 12.96
C TRP A 79 1.17 -3.99 12.95
N ARG A 80 2.47 -4.07 12.67
CA ARG A 80 3.24 -5.32 12.64
C ARG A 80 3.24 -6.08 13.97
N GLN A 81 3.02 -5.40 15.09
CA GLN A 81 2.96 -6.04 16.41
C GLN A 81 1.86 -7.12 16.47
N ALA A 82 0.72 -6.90 15.81
CA ALA A 82 -0.38 -7.86 15.81
C ALA A 82 -0.04 -9.18 15.08
N PRO A 83 0.37 -9.20 13.80
CA PRO A 83 0.79 -10.43 13.14
C PRO A 83 2.04 -11.05 13.77
N ILE A 84 2.98 -10.25 14.29
CA ILE A 84 4.17 -10.79 14.98
C ILE A 84 3.74 -11.55 16.23
N ALA A 85 2.95 -10.95 17.13
CA ALA A 85 2.49 -11.62 18.34
C ALA A 85 1.70 -12.91 18.03
N TRP A 86 0.87 -12.88 16.99
CA TRP A 86 0.11 -14.05 16.53
C TRP A 86 1.02 -15.19 16.03
N LEU A 87 2.09 -14.86 15.30
CA LEU A 87 3.10 -15.82 14.83
C LEU A 87 3.93 -16.38 15.99
N GLU A 88 4.36 -15.53 16.91
CA GLU A 88 5.16 -15.93 18.07
C GLU A 88 4.39 -16.87 19.00
N ALA A 89 3.09 -16.63 19.20
CA ALA A 89 2.20 -17.52 19.94
C ALA A 89 2.07 -18.92 19.28
N ARG A 90 2.36 -19.04 17.98
CA ARG A 90 2.39 -20.29 17.20
C ARG A 90 3.82 -20.82 17.01
N GLY A 91 4.77 -20.38 17.84
CA GLY A 91 6.15 -20.84 17.83
C GLY A 91 6.99 -20.32 16.66
N ARG A 92 6.50 -19.34 15.88
CA ARG A 92 7.25 -18.72 14.78
C ARG A 92 7.91 -17.44 15.27
N ARG A 93 9.21 -17.50 15.55
CA ARG A 93 10.03 -16.35 15.96
C ARG A 93 11.13 -16.10 14.94
N SER A 94 11.28 -14.85 14.51
CA SER A 94 12.36 -14.43 13.62
C SER A 94 12.51 -12.91 13.68
N SER A 95 13.74 -12.42 13.72
CA SER A 95 14.06 -10.99 13.64
C SER A 95 13.69 -10.38 12.27
N TRP A 96 13.47 -11.21 11.26
CA TRP A 96 13.13 -10.78 9.90
C TRP A 96 11.63 -10.50 9.69
N LEU A 97 10.76 -10.97 10.60
CA LEU A 97 9.30 -10.85 10.48
C LEU A 97 8.83 -9.43 10.15
N PRO A 98 9.32 -8.35 10.79
CA PRO A 98 8.87 -7.00 10.46
C PRO A 98 9.08 -6.64 8.98
N SER A 99 10.24 -7.02 8.43
CA SER A 99 10.60 -6.73 7.05
C SER A 99 9.87 -7.64 6.05
N GLU A 100 9.64 -8.90 6.41
CA GLU A 100 8.87 -9.87 5.63
C GLU A 100 7.41 -9.43 5.51
N LEU A 101 6.78 -9.09 6.64
CA LEU A 101 5.39 -8.62 6.69
C LEU A 101 5.19 -7.31 5.93
N SER A 102 6.12 -6.36 6.02
CA SER A 102 6.03 -5.10 5.26
C SER A 102 6.13 -5.34 3.76
N SER A 103 7.05 -6.19 3.33
CA SER A 103 7.23 -6.54 1.92
C SER A 103 6.02 -7.31 1.36
N ALA A 104 5.39 -8.14 2.19
CA ALA A 104 4.16 -8.85 1.87
C ALA A 104 2.95 -7.91 1.74
N LEU A 105 2.78 -6.97 2.68
CA LEU A 105 1.68 -6.01 2.62
C LEU A 105 1.77 -5.14 1.36
N LEU A 106 2.98 -4.69 0.97
CA LEU A 106 3.17 -3.98 -0.30
C LEU A 106 2.73 -4.81 -1.51
N ALA A 107 3.06 -6.10 -1.54
CA ALA A 107 2.62 -6.98 -2.62
C ALA A 107 1.10 -7.15 -2.66
N LEU A 108 0.44 -7.26 -1.50
CA LEU A 108 -1.03 -7.29 -1.43
C LEU A 108 -1.67 -5.98 -1.88
N ILE A 109 -1.03 -4.83 -1.61
CA ILE A 109 -1.48 -3.51 -2.10
C ILE A 109 -1.34 -3.44 -3.63
N PHE A 110 -0.18 -3.83 -4.18
CA PHE A 110 0.07 -3.76 -5.63
C PHE A 110 -0.79 -4.75 -6.43
N ALA A 111 -1.17 -5.86 -5.81
CA ALA A 111 -2.10 -6.84 -6.37
C ALA A 111 -3.58 -6.48 -6.15
N ASP A 112 -3.88 -5.32 -5.55
CA ASP A 112 -5.22 -4.88 -5.18
C ASP A 112 -5.99 -5.89 -4.29
N VAL A 113 -5.28 -6.71 -3.50
CA VAL A 113 -5.89 -7.66 -2.56
C VAL A 113 -6.30 -6.97 -1.26
N VAL A 114 -5.50 -5.99 -0.82
CA VAL A 114 -5.76 -5.16 0.35
C VAL A 114 -5.46 -3.71 0.02
N ARG A 115 -6.37 -2.80 0.37
CA ARG A 115 -6.24 -1.35 0.28
C ARG A 115 -6.38 -0.73 1.67
N PRO A 116 -5.27 -0.42 2.35
CA PRO A 116 -5.33 0.31 3.60
C PRO A 116 -5.89 1.73 3.38
N ALA A 117 -6.57 2.27 4.39
CA ALA A 117 -7.16 3.60 4.31
C ALA A 117 -6.10 4.68 4.03
N LEU A 118 -6.51 5.75 3.31
CA LEU A 118 -5.66 6.90 2.98
C LEU A 118 -4.92 7.45 4.20
N ARG A 119 -5.64 7.65 5.31
CA ARG A 119 -5.07 8.10 6.59
C ARG A 119 -3.97 7.19 7.10
N TRP A 120 -4.17 5.87 7.00
CA TRP A 120 -3.23 4.90 7.51
C TRP A 120 -1.96 4.86 6.66
N LEU A 121 -2.11 4.91 5.33
CA LEU A 121 -0.97 4.97 4.40
C LEU A 121 -0.16 6.27 4.61
N ALA A 122 -0.84 7.40 4.83
CA ALA A 122 -0.18 8.67 5.13
C ALA A 122 0.64 8.61 6.44
N CYS A 123 0.13 7.90 7.46
CA CYS A 123 0.75 7.74 8.79
C CYS A 123 1.73 6.58 8.95
N THR A 124 1.97 5.79 7.92
CA THR A 124 2.81 4.58 8.03
C THR A 124 4.07 4.74 7.18
N PRO A 125 5.13 5.43 7.68
CA PRO A 125 6.29 5.80 6.88
C PRO A 125 6.96 4.63 6.18
N SER A 126 7.08 3.48 6.86
CA SER A 126 7.73 2.29 6.29
C SER A 126 6.99 1.67 5.11
N ILE A 127 5.69 1.98 4.94
CA ILE A 127 4.91 1.56 3.77
C ILE A 127 4.93 2.70 2.75
N LYS A 128 4.61 3.93 3.18
CA LYS A 128 4.59 5.13 2.34
C LYS A 128 5.87 5.33 1.52
N SER A 129 7.04 5.08 2.10
CA SER A 129 8.33 5.27 1.42
C SER A 129 8.52 4.35 0.22
N GLU A 130 7.93 3.16 0.25
CA GLU A 130 8.10 2.11 -0.76
C GLU A 130 7.04 2.16 -1.87
N LEU A 131 5.90 2.80 -1.62
CA LEU A 131 4.78 2.81 -2.56
C LEU A 131 5.14 3.42 -3.92
N ALA A 132 5.80 4.59 -3.91
CA ALA A 132 6.11 5.29 -5.16
C ALA A 132 7.05 4.48 -6.06
N GLY A 133 8.06 3.84 -5.47
CA GLY A 133 8.99 3.00 -6.23
C GLY A 133 8.30 1.76 -6.79
N GLY A 134 7.52 1.05 -5.97
CA GLY A 134 6.82 -0.16 -6.42
C GLY A 134 5.75 0.12 -7.48
N LEU A 135 4.92 1.15 -7.30
CA LEU A 135 3.88 1.49 -8.27
C LEU A 135 4.44 2.00 -9.59
N ALA A 136 5.55 2.75 -9.56
CA ALA A 136 6.24 3.20 -10.77
C ALA A 136 6.88 2.05 -11.56
N LEU A 137 7.17 0.91 -10.94
CA LEU A 137 7.70 -0.27 -11.64
C LEU A 137 6.57 -1.16 -12.15
N ASP A 138 5.57 -1.38 -11.30
CA ASP A 138 4.68 -2.54 -11.45
C ASP A 138 3.29 -2.17 -12.00
N ARG A 139 2.86 -0.91 -11.89
CA ARG A 139 1.45 -0.52 -12.08
C ARG A 139 1.24 0.66 -13.01
N ASP A 140 2.04 1.72 -12.88
CA ASP A 140 1.89 2.93 -13.70
C ASP A 140 3.25 3.55 -14.05
N PRO A 141 4.12 2.83 -14.76
CA PRO A 141 5.45 3.35 -15.13
C PRO A 141 5.37 4.63 -15.94
N GLY A 142 4.38 4.74 -16.84
CA GLY A 142 4.16 5.92 -17.66
C GLY A 142 3.77 7.14 -16.84
N GLY A 143 2.77 7.02 -15.96
CA GLY A 143 2.32 8.14 -15.13
C GLY A 143 3.40 8.65 -14.18
N PHE A 144 4.16 7.74 -13.54
CA PHE A 144 5.25 8.15 -12.65
C PHE A 144 6.46 8.73 -13.40
N ALA A 145 6.73 8.28 -14.63
CA ALA A 145 7.73 8.90 -15.49
C ALA A 145 7.32 10.33 -15.88
N GLN A 146 6.08 10.53 -16.31
CA GLN A 146 5.55 11.86 -16.64
C GLN A 146 5.59 12.82 -15.44
N LEU A 147 5.21 12.36 -14.24
CA LEU A 147 5.29 13.17 -13.03
C LEU A 147 6.73 13.62 -12.75
N ARG A 148 7.69 12.71 -12.88
CA ARG A 148 9.11 12.99 -12.68
C ARG A 148 9.65 13.97 -13.72
N GLU A 149 9.34 13.76 -14.99
CA GLU A 149 9.72 14.68 -16.09
C GLU A 149 9.14 16.08 -15.87
N HIS A 150 7.87 16.17 -15.45
CA HIS A 150 7.23 17.44 -15.15
C HIS A 150 7.93 18.19 -14.01
N CYS A 151 8.27 17.50 -12.91
CA CYS A 151 9.02 18.10 -11.83
C CYS A 151 10.45 18.52 -12.26
N GLN A 152 11.12 17.73 -13.10
CA GLN A 152 12.48 18.04 -13.58
C GLN A 152 12.51 19.22 -14.55
N ALA A 153 11.45 19.43 -15.33
CA ALA A 153 11.33 20.57 -16.23
C ALA A 153 11.18 21.91 -15.48
N GLN A 154 10.81 21.87 -14.19
CA GLN A 154 10.58 23.06 -13.37
C GLN A 154 11.77 23.30 -12.43
N ALA A 155 12.67 24.20 -12.83
CA ALA A 155 13.90 24.51 -12.08
C ALA A 155 13.65 24.99 -10.63
N GLU A 156 12.45 25.51 -10.33
CA GLU A 156 12.08 25.97 -9.00
C GLU A 156 11.67 24.84 -8.03
N ILE A 157 11.41 23.62 -8.53
CA ILE A 157 11.01 22.48 -7.70
C ILE A 157 12.25 21.75 -7.18
N PRO A 158 12.50 21.73 -5.86
CA PRO A 158 13.58 20.94 -5.30
C PRO A 158 13.30 19.45 -5.46
N GLU A 159 14.35 18.64 -5.63
CA GLU A 159 14.25 17.17 -5.73
C GLU A 159 13.45 16.55 -4.58
N ARG A 160 13.63 17.08 -3.36
CA ARG A 160 12.87 16.65 -2.18
C ARG A 160 11.36 16.85 -2.36
N ALA A 161 10.94 17.95 -2.96
CA ALA A 161 9.53 18.25 -3.22
C ALA A 161 8.97 17.31 -4.30
N ALA A 162 9.74 17.05 -5.37
CA ALA A 162 9.36 16.06 -6.40
C ALA A 162 9.16 14.66 -5.81
N ARG A 163 10.07 14.22 -4.93
CA ARG A 163 9.94 12.95 -4.22
C ARG A 163 8.70 12.88 -3.33
N LEU A 164 8.39 13.97 -2.61
CA LEU A 164 7.19 14.05 -1.77
C LEU A 164 5.92 14.02 -2.64
N ALA A 165 5.91 14.68 -3.80
CA ALA A 165 4.81 14.62 -4.75
C ALA A 165 4.58 13.18 -5.23
N ALA A 166 5.63 12.46 -5.62
CA ALA A 166 5.53 11.06 -6.01
C ALA A 166 5.00 10.16 -4.88
N GLN A 167 5.47 10.36 -3.64
CA GLN A 167 4.97 9.63 -2.47
C GLN A 167 3.49 9.91 -2.19
N ARG A 168 3.06 11.17 -2.30
CA ARG A 168 1.65 11.55 -2.12
C ARG A 168 0.76 10.98 -3.21
N ALA A 169 1.19 11.03 -4.47
CA ALA A 169 0.50 10.39 -5.58
C ALA A 169 0.35 8.87 -5.37
N ALA A 170 1.42 8.22 -4.92
CA ALA A 170 1.42 6.79 -4.62
C ALA A 170 0.47 6.40 -3.46
N VAL A 171 0.36 7.24 -2.43
CA VAL A 171 -0.61 7.06 -1.34
C VAL A 171 -2.05 7.15 -1.85
N ILE A 172 -2.35 8.16 -2.68
CA ILE A 172 -3.68 8.32 -3.29
C ILE A 172 -4.01 7.12 -4.18
N PHE A 173 -3.08 6.72 -5.05
CA PHE A 173 -3.21 5.55 -5.91
C PHE A 173 -3.48 4.28 -5.08
N ALA A 174 -2.70 4.02 -4.04
CA ALA A 174 -2.85 2.82 -3.23
C ALA A 174 -4.23 2.77 -2.52
N ALA A 175 -4.69 3.92 -2.02
CA ALA A 175 -5.98 4.03 -1.33
C ALA A 175 -7.19 3.98 -2.27
N LYS A 176 -7.10 4.56 -3.47
CA LYS A 176 -8.25 4.82 -4.36
C LYS A 176 -8.23 4.07 -5.68
N GLY A 177 -7.10 3.47 -6.04
CA GLY A 177 -6.88 2.84 -7.35
C GLY A 177 -6.83 3.83 -8.51
N GLY A 178 -6.94 3.28 -9.72
CA GLY A 178 -6.75 4.01 -10.98
C GLY A 178 -5.28 4.12 -11.34
N THR A 179 -4.93 5.22 -11.99
CA THR A 179 -3.60 5.64 -12.44
C THR A 179 -3.28 7.04 -11.91
N LEU A 180 -2.05 7.53 -12.12
CA LEU A 180 -1.70 8.92 -11.80
C LEU A 180 -2.55 9.91 -12.58
N ALA A 181 -2.98 9.57 -13.80
CA ALA A 181 -3.85 10.43 -14.61
C ALA A 181 -5.26 10.59 -14.00
N ASP A 182 -5.69 9.66 -13.17
CA ASP A 182 -6.99 9.73 -12.50
C ASP A 182 -6.97 10.59 -11.23
N ILE A 183 -5.79 10.99 -10.74
CA ILE A 183 -5.66 11.78 -9.51
C ILE A 183 -6.22 13.18 -9.72
N THR A 184 -7.15 13.58 -8.84
CA THR A 184 -7.80 14.88 -8.90
C THR A 184 -7.26 15.84 -7.84
N VAL A 185 -7.50 17.14 -8.03
CA VAL A 185 -7.22 18.17 -7.01
C VAL A 185 -7.92 17.84 -5.68
N GLY A 186 -9.14 17.29 -5.73
CA GLY A 186 -9.87 16.87 -4.55
C GLY A 186 -9.15 15.80 -3.73
N ASP A 187 -8.52 14.83 -4.40
CA ASP A 187 -7.73 13.78 -3.74
C ASP A 187 -6.48 14.35 -3.04
N VAL A 188 -5.81 15.30 -3.68
CA VAL A 188 -4.63 15.97 -3.10
C VAL A 188 -5.03 16.79 -1.87
N LEU A 189 -6.13 17.54 -1.95
CA LEU A 189 -6.66 18.31 -0.81
C LEU A 189 -7.02 17.38 0.35
N GLU A 190 -7.69 16.26 0.07
CA GLU A 190 -8.03 15.28 1.10
C GLU A 190 -6.79 14.71 1.81
N LEU A 191 -5.74 14.39 1.05
CA LEU A 191 -4.48 13.91 1.63
C LEU A 191 -3.78 14.98 2.46
N VAL A 192 -3.72 16.23 1.99
CA VAL A 192 -3.10 17.33 2.74
C VAL A 192 -3.85 17.62 4.04
N ASP A 193 -5.19 17.62 4.01
CA ASP A 193 -6.01 17.78 5.22
C ASP A 193 -5.75 16.63 6.21
N THR A 194 -5.63 15.41 5.69
CA THR A 194 -5.29 14.21 6.47
C THR A 194 -3.92 14.37 7.13
N GLU A 195 -2.89 14.77 6.39
CA GLU A 195 -1.53 15.01 6.92
C GLU A 195 -1.49 16.19 7.92
N THR A 196 -2.35 17.20 7.74
CA THR A 196 -2.38 18.42 8.58
C THR A 196 -3.10 18.19 9.90
N THR A 197 -4.16 17.38 9.92
CA THR A 197 -4.89 17.00 11.14
C THR A 197 -4.01 16.18 12.10
N MET A 198 -2.81 15.79 11.67
CA MET A 198 -1.85 14.98 12.41
C MET A 198 -0.69 15.79 13.00
N LEU A 199 -0.58 17.09 12.69
CA LEU A 199 0.38 18.04 13.27
C LEU A 199 -0.23 18.74 14.49
#